data_AF-A0A7J7NUX0-F1
#
_entry.id   AF-A0A7J7NUX0-F1
#
_cell.length_a   1.000
_cell.length_b   1.000
_cell.length_c   1.000
_cell.angle_alpha   90.00
_cell.angle_beta   90.00
_cell.angle_gamma   90.00
#
_symmetry.space_group_name_H-M   'P 1'
#
loop_
_entity.id
_entity.type
_entity.pdbx_description
1 polymer ?
#
loop_
_entity_poly.entity_id
_entity_poly.type
_entity_poly.pdbx_seq_one_letter_code
_entity_poly.pdbx_strand_id
1 'polypeptide(L)'
;MGIPSEHGVRALCHANIDPTTRVSEYFTNNTYKAVYESIWIPIRRIEQWKILKIDPRVRVPILTVRAGRPHTQRKRREKMPDIISKLRFCSRCQKNGYNRCSCKLLPIPSDDNIRSTMAPSFTMSTEPPIIPDEDVAISLY
;
A
#
# COMPACT_ATOMS: atom_id res chain seq x y z
N MET A 1 3.62 13.51 15.49
CA MET A 1 2.33 13.43 14.77
C MET A 1 2.62 13.34 13.28
N GLY A 2 1.95 12.43 12.57
CA GLY A 2 2.13 12.27 11.11
C GLY A 2 1.32 13.29 10.32
N ILE A 3 1.27 13.12 9.01
CA ILE A 3 0.34 13.85 8.13
C ILE A 3 -1.10 13.50 8.56
N PRO A 4 -1.99 14.49 8.81
CA PRO A 4 -3.37 14.23 9.20
C PRO A 4 -4.14 13.52 8.07
N SER A 5 -5.05 12.63 8.44
CA SER A 5 -6.02 12.06 7.49
C SER A 5 -7.06 13.10 7.09
N GLU A 6 -7.81 12.85 6.02
CA GLU A 6 -8.90 13.72 5.56
C GLU A 6 -9.90 14.07 6.68
N HIS A 7 -10.32 13.07 7.45
CA HIS A 7 -11.19 13.26 8.62
C HIS A 7 -10.56 14.17 9.68
N GLY A 8 -9.25 14.01 9.92
CA GLY A 8 -8.49 14.84 10.85
C GLY A 8 -8.41 16.28 10.39
N VAL A 9 -8.15 16.51 9.10
CA VAL A 9 -8.17 17.85 8.48
C VAL A 9 -9.55 18.48 8.63
N ARG A 10 -10.62 17.74 8.33
CA ARG A 10 -11.99 18.27 8.45
C ARG A 10 -12.35 18.63 9.90
N ALA A 11 -11.95 17.81 10.87
CA ALA A 11 -12.14 18.10 12.29
C ALA A 11 -11.36 19.33 12.74
N LEU A 12 -10.13 19.52 12.26
CA LEU A 12 -9.32 20.72 12.53
C LEU A 12 -9.94 21.97 11.92
N CYS A 13 -10.41 21.90 10.67
CA CYS A 13 -11.12 23.01 10.03
C CYS A 13 -12.41 23.38 10.78
N HIS A 14 -13.18 22.38 11.25
CA HIS A 14 -14.37 22.63 12.07
C HIS A 14 -14.02 23.33 13.39
N ALA A 15 -12.85 23.05 13.96
CA ALA A 15 -12.34 23.69 15.16
C ALA A 15 -11.64 25.04 14.90
N ASN A 16 -11.65 25.56 13.67
CA ASN A 16 -10.91 26.75 13.24
C ASN A 16 -9.40 26.68 13.55
N ILE A 17 -8.82 25.48 13.49
CA ILE A 17 -7.38 25.25 13.64
C ILE A 17 -6.81 24.98 12.26
N ASP A 18 -5.75 25.69 11.89
CA ASP A 18 -5.05 25.42 10.64
C ASP A 18 -4.40 24.03 10.68
N PRO A 19 -4.74 23.12 9.74
CA PRO A 19 -4.17 21.78 9.69
C PRO A 19 -2.64 21.77 9.50
N THR A 20 -2.07 22.78 8.83
CA THR A 20 -0.63 22.82 8.57
C THR A 20 0.19 22.98 9.86
N THR A 21 -0.35 23.70 10.85
CA THR A 21 0.28 23.90 12.17
C THR A 21 0.39 22.62 13.00
N ARG A 22 -0.39 21.58 12.66
CA ARG A 22 -0.42 20.30 13.38
C ARG A 22 0.45 19.22 12.74
N VAL A 23 1.08 19.52 11.60
CA VAL A 23 2.01 18.63 10.92
C VAL A 23 3.38 18.71 11.61
N SER A 24 4.02 17.56 11.83
CA SER A 24 5.38 17.52 12.37
C SER A 24 6.38 18.18 11.42
N GLU A 25 7.34 18.94 11.95
CA GLU A 25 8.38 19.65 11.19
C GLU A 25 9.05 18.76 10.13
N TYR A 26 9.25 17.48 10.44
CA TYR A 26 9.77 16.46 9.52
C TYR A 26 9.10 16.40 8.14
N PHE A 27 7.77 16.63 8.06
CA PHE A 27 7.01 16.55 6.81
C PHE A 27 6.85 17.90 6.10
N THR A 28 7.59 18.93 6.54
CA THR A 28 7.51 20.25 5.89
C THR A 28 8.46 20.34 4.68
N ASN A 29 8.10 21.16 3.71
CA ASN A 29 8.95 21.40 2.54
C ASN A 29 10.31 21.99 2.93
N ASN A 30 10.36 22.78 4.00
CA ASN A 30 11.59 23.42 4.46
C ASN A 30 12.60 22.38 4.94
N THR A 31 12.17 21.43 5.77
CA THR A 31 13.04 20.31 6.20
C THR A 31 13.38 19.39 5.03
N TYR A 32 12.45 19.10 4.12
CA TYR A 32 12.78 18.33 2.92
C TYR A 32 13.89 18.99 2.11
N LYS A 33 13.76 20.28 1.79
CA LYS A 33 14.79 21.04 1.07
C LYS A 33 16.11 21.07 1.83
N ALA A 34 16.09 21.38 3.13
CA ALA A 34 17.31 21.44 3.94
C ALA A 34 18.06 20.10 4.01
N VAL A 35 17.35 18.97 4.03
CA VAL A 35 17.97 17.64 4.04
C VAL A 35 18.65 17.33 2.70
N TYR A 36 18.00 17.67 1.59
CA TYR A 36 18.46 17.34 0.24
C TYR A 36 19.23 18.46 -0.47
N GLU A 37 19.45 19.61 0.18
CA GLU A 37 20.28 20.70 -0.33
C GLU A 37 21.77 20.29 -0.43
N SER A 38 22.18 19.33 0.40
CA SER A 38 23.55 18.83 0.39
C SER A 38 23.89 18.05 -0.89
N ILE A 39 25.08 18.28 -1.44
CA ILE A 39 25.58 17.55 -2.61
C ILE A 39 25.94 16.12 -2.17
N TRP A 40 25.24 15.13 -2.73
CA TRP A 40 25.52 13.72 -2.46
C TRP A 40 26.58 13.22 -3.43
N ILE A 41 27.79 13.03 -2.92
CA ILE A 41 28.91 12.51 -3.71
C ILE A 41 28.93 10.98 -3.54
N PRO A 42 28.65 10.19 -4.60
CA PRO A 42 28.72 8.74 -4.51
C PRO A 42 30.17 8.29 -4.30
N ILE A 43 30.43 7.53 -3.23
CA ILE A 43 31.75 6.95 -2.95
C ILE A 43 31.80 5.54 -3.53
N ARG A 44 32.68 5.34 -4.53
CA ARG A 44 32.73 4.10 -5.33
C ARG A 44 33.33 2.89 -4.61
N ARG A 45 34.22 3.09 -3.64
CA ARG A 45 34.93 2.00 -2.93
C ARG A 45 34.66 2.05 -1.43
N ILE A 46 34.46 0.87 -0.82
CA ILE A 46 34.24 0.70 0.63
C ILE A 46 35.41 1.25 1.45
N GLU A 47 36.64 1.11 0.96
CA GLU A 47 37.88 1.62 1.59
C GLU A 47 37.87 3.15 1.77
N GLN A 48 37.12 3.85 0.91
CA GLN A 48 37.02 5.31 0.90
C GLN A 48 35.87 5.82 1.77
N TRP A 49 35.07 4.93 2.36
CA TRP A 49 34.01 5.30 3.29
C TRP A 49 34.65 5.80 4.58
N LYS A 50 35.00 7.08 4.61
CA LYS A 50 35.44 7.74 5.83
C LYS A 50 34.25 7.74 6.77
N ILE A 51 34.37 7.06 7.92
CA ILE A 51 33.43 7.19 9.02
C ILE A 51 33.62 8.59 9.59
N LEU A 52 32.95 9.57 8.98
CA LEU A 52 32.94 10.93 9.47
C LEU A 52 32.16 10.92 10.79
N LYS A 53 32.80 11.29 11.91
CA LYS A 53 32.15 11.52 13.21
C LYS A 53 31.26 12.78 13.23
N ILE A 54 30.85 13.23 12.06
CA ILE A 54 29.96 14.36 11.89
C ILE A 54 28.65 13.72 11.45
N ASP A 55 27.84 13.35 12.43
CA ASP A 55 26.45 13.07 12.17
C ASP A 55 25.81 14.40 11.75
N PRO A 56 25.37 14.59 10.50
CA PRO A 56 24.15 15.36 10.36
C PRO A 56 23.14 14.59 11.21
N ARG A 57 22.72 15.15 12.35
CA ARG A 57 21.61 14.61 13.14
C ARG A 57 20.38 14.63 12.23
N VAL A 58 20.22 13.60 11.42
CA VAL A 58 19.02 13.36 10.63
C VAL A 58 17.93 13.23 11.68
N ARG A 59 17.05 14.23 11.75
CA ARG A 59 15.92 14.22 12.69
C ARG A 59 14.93 13.18 12.20
N VAL A 60 15.22 11.91 12.45
CA VAL A 60 14.29 10.83 12.15
C VAL A 60 13.01 11.06 12.93
N PRO A 61 11.84 10.73 12.35
CA PRO A 61 10.59 10.81 13.06
C PRO A 61 10.67 9.94 14.31
N ILE A 62 10.33 10.50 15.47
CA ILE A 62 10.25 9.73 16.70
C ILE A 62 9.13 8.70 16.53
N LEU A 63 9.50 7.42 16.47
CA LEU A 63 8.55 6.32 16.39
C LEU A 63 7.94 6.09 17.78
N THR A 64 6.77 6.68 18.03
CA THR A 64 6.01 6.43 19.25
C THR A 64 5.10 5.22 19.05
N VAL A 65 5.16 4.23 19.95
CA VAL A 65 4.15 3.16 20.00
C VAL A 65 2.82 3.78 20.41
N ARG A 66 1.82 3.74 19.52
CA ARG A 66 0.47 4.21 19.86
C ARG A 66 -0.17 3.22 20.82
N ALA A 67 -0.91 3.72 21.81
CA ALA A 67 -1.76 2.88 22.63
C ALA A 67 -2.67 2.04 21.72
N GLY A 68 -2.66 0.72 21.91
CA GLY A 68 -3.49 -0.19 21.14
C GLY A 68 -4.97 0.14 21.30
N ARG A 69 -5.80 -0.34 20.37
CA ARG A 69 -7.25 -0.22 20.51
C ARG A 69 -7.66 -0.84 21.86
N PRO A 70 -8.39 -0.11 22.73
CA PRO A 70 -8.83 -0.67 23.99
C PRO A 70 -9.66 -1.94 23.72
N HIS A 71 -9.38 -2.99 24.50
CA HIS A 71 -10.09 -4.25 24.34
C HIS A 71 -11.58 -4.03 24.58
N THR A 72 -12.42 -4.39 23.59
CA THR A 72 -13.86 -4.19 23.70
C THR A 72 -14.43 -5.22 24.68
N GLN A 73 -14.89 -4.79 25.86
CA GLN A 73 -15.67 -5.64 26.76
C GLN A 73 -17.11 -5.77 26.25
N ARG A 74 -17.29 -6.50 25.15
CA ARG A 74 -18.62 -6.75 24.59
C ARG A 74 -19.41 -7.60 25.58
N LYS A 75 -20.28 -6.99 26.38
CA LYS A 75 -21.31 -7.70 27.14
C LYS A 75 -22.28 -8.30 26.12
N ARG A 76 -22.33 -9.64 26.05
CA ARG A 76 -23.38 -10.35 25.32
C ARG A 76 -24.70 -10.01 26.04
N ARG A 77 -25.66 -9.41 25.34
CA ARG A 77 -27.02 -9.22 25.89
C ARG A 77 -27.53 -10.58 26.36
N GLU A 78 -28.13 -10.62 27.54
CA GLU A 78 -28.86 -11.80 28.00
C GLU A 78 -29.89 -12.17 26.92
N LYS A 79 -30.04 -13.48 26.67
CA LYS A 79 -30.98 -13.98 25.67
C LYS A 79 -32.39 -13.61 26.16
N MET A 80 -32.90 -12.46 25.73
CA MET A 80 -34.33 -12.20 25.80
C MET A 80 -35.03 -13.29 24.99
N PRO A 81 -36.04 -13.97 25.54
CA PRO A 81 -36.70 -15.11 24.88
C PRO A 81 -37.30 -14.74 23.51
N ASP A 82 -37.57 -13.45 23.28
CA ASP A 82 -38.27 -12.96 22.09
C ASP A 82 -37.34 -12.49 20.95
N ILE A 83 -36.01 -12.50 21.15
CA ILE A 83 -35.07 -12.13 20.08
C ILE A 83 -34.64 -13.40 19.35
N ILE A 84 -35.36 -13.74 18.28
CA ILE A 84 -34.93 -14.75 17.30
C ILE A 84 -33.56 -14.33 16.77
N SER A 85 -32.49 -14.94 17.29
CA SER A 85 -31.16 -14.76 16.74
C SER A 85 -31.23 -15.09 15.25
N LYS A 86 -30.88 -14.14 14.37
CA LYS A 86 -30.90 -14.33 12.92
C LYS A 86 -30.39 -15.72 12.57
N LEU A 87 -31.26 -16.59 12.04
CA LEU A 87 -30.85 -17.92 11.63
C LEU A 87 -29.75 -17.77 10.58
N ARG A 88 -28.64 -18.47 10.77
CA ARG A 88 -27.54 -18.46 9.80
C ARG A 88 -28.01 -19.16 8.55
N PHE A 89 -27.81 -18.53 7.39
CA PHE A 89 -28.15 -19.06 6.08
C PHE A 89 -26.88 -19.43 5.32
N CYS A 90 -26.87 -20.59 4.69
CA CYS A 90 -25.76 -21.00 3.84
C CYS A 90 -25.95 -20.43 2.43
N SER A 91 -25.03 -19.61 1.94
CA SER A 91 -25.10 -19.07 0.57
C SER A 91 -24.87 -20.10 -0.54
N ARG A 92 -24.31 -21.29 -0.24
CA ARG A 92 -24.11 -22.37 -1.23
C ARG A 92 -25.39 -23.18 -1.47
N CYS A 93 -26.09 -23.54 -0.41
CA CYS A 93 -27.22 -24.49 -0.48
C CYS A 93 -28.56 -23.88 -0.05
N GLN A 94 -28.55 -22.62 0.39
CA GLN A 94 -29.74 -21.86 0.76
C GLN A 94 -30.56 -22.47 1.92
N LYS A 95 -29.88 -23.18 2.84
CA LYS A 95 -30.51 -23.79 4.03
C LYS A 95 -30.09 -23.06 5.31
N ASN A 96 -30.99 -23.11 6.31
CA ASN A 96 -30.80 -22.47 7.61
C ASN A 96 -30.04 -23.39 8.57
N GLY A 97 -29.39 -22.80 9.58
CA GLY A 97 -28.77 -23.50 10.70
C GLY A 97 -27.25 -23.64 10.62
N TYR A 98 -26.64 -23.33 9.48
CA TYR A 98 -25.19 -23.40 9.28
C TYR A 98 -24.68 -22.34 8.30
N ASN A 99 -23.37 -22.13 8.27
CA ASN A 99 -22.72 -21.19 7.36
C ASN A 99 -22.15 -21.92 6.13
N ARG A 100 -21.74 -21.18 5.08
CA ARG A 100 -21.13 -21.76 3.88
C ARG A 100 -19.93 -22.66 4.19
N CYS A 101 -19.13 -22.30 5.20
CA CYS A 101 -17.92 -23.02 5.58
C CYS A 101 -18.19 -24.42 6.12
N SER A 102 -19.30 -24.62 6.85
CA SER A 102 -19.71 -25.93 7.35
C SER A 102 -20.71 -26.65 6.44
N CYS A 103 -20.86 -26.18 5.20
CA CYS A 103 -21.73 -26.82 4.22
C CYS A 103 -21.05 -28.05 3.61
N LYS A 104 -21.76 -29.19 3.64
CA LYS A 104 -21.30 -30.47 3.10
C LYS A 104 -21.40 -30.58 1.56
N LEU A 105 -22.04 -29.63 0.88
CA LEU A 105 -22.07 -29.61 -0.58
C LEU A 105 -20.74 -29.14 -1.13
N LEU A 106 -20.28 -29.78 -2.20
CA LEU A 106 -19.06 -29.37 -2.90
C LEU A 106 -19.21 -27.93 -3.44
N PRO A 107 -18.10 -27.15 -3.49
CA PRO A 107 -18.13 -25.84 -4.12
C PRO A 107 -18.57 -25.97 -5.59
N ILE A 108 -19.53 -25.13 -6.00
CA ILE A 108 -19.85 -24.96 -7.42
C ILE A 108 -18.61 -24.27 -8.04
N PRO A 109 -17.97 -24.86 -9.06
CA PRO A 109 -16.88 -24.17 -9.77
C PRO A 109 -17.44 -22.92 -10.43
N SER A 110 -16.78 -21.77 -10.26
CA SER A 110 -17.13 -20.55 -10.98
C SER A 110 -16.74 -20.68 -12.46
N ASP A 111 -17.48 -20.00 -13.33
CA ASP A 111 -17.33 -20.03 -14.78
C ASP A 111 -15.94 -19.59 -15.29
N ASP A 112 -15.11 -18.99 -14.43
CA ASP A 112 -13.74 -18.57 -14.74
C ASP A 112 -12.82 -19.73 -15.13
N ASN A 113 -13.12 -20.96 -14.71
CA ASN A 113 -12.28 -22.14 -14.95
C ASN A 113 -12.53 -22.85 -16.29
N ILE A 114 -13.54 -22.44 -17.07
CA ILE A 114 -13.83 -23.06 -18.37
C ILE A 114 -12.95 -22.44 -19.47
N ARG A 115 -12.42 -21.22 -19.27
CA ARG A 115 -11.67 -20.48 -20.29
C ARG A 115 -10.20 -20.90 -20.45
N SER A 116 -9.64 -21.63 -19.48
CA SER A 116 -8.20 -21.98 -19.47
C SER A 116 -7.83 -23.21 -20.32
N THR A 117 -8.81 -23.95 -20.87
CA THR A 117 -8.53 -25.22 -21.59
C THR A 117 -8.34 -25.05 -23.09
N MET A 118 -8.53 -23.85 -23.67
CA MET A 118 -8.35 -23.61 -25.11
C MET A 118 -7.59 -22.32 -25.37
N ALA A 119 -6.29 -22.30 -25.08
CA ALA A 119 -5.38 -21.31 -25.67
C ALA A 119 -4.64 -21.98 -26.83
N PRO A 120 -4.81 -21.54 -28.09
CA PRO A 120 -3.94 -21.99 -29.17
C PRO A 120 -2.54 -21.40 -28.97
N SER A 121 -1.52 -22.26 -29.02
CA SER A 121 -0.10 -21.89 -28.98
C SER A 121 0.27 -21.12 -30.24
N PHE A 122 0.46 -19.81 -30.11
CA PHE A 122 0.93 -18.96 -31.19
C PHE A 122 2.47 -18.96 -31.19
N THR A 123 3.09 -19.64 -32.17
CA THR A 123 4.54 -19.53 -32.40
C THR A 123 4.81 -18.25 -33.18
N MET A 124 5.40 -17.25 -32.52
CA MET A 124 5.91 -16.04 -33.17
C MET A 124 7.22 -16.38 -33.89
N SER A 125 7.22 -16.34 -35.22
CA SER A 125 8.45 -16.26 -36.01
C SER A 125 8.85 -14.79 -36.10
N THR A 126 10.03 -14.44 -35.59
CA THR A 126 10.58 -13.09 -35.65
C THR A 126 11.59 -13.03 -36.80
N GLU A 127 11.23 -12.42 -37.92
CA GLU A 127 12.23 -11.95 -38.89
C GLU A 127 12.68 -10.53 -38.49
N PRO A 128 14.00 -10.24 -38.50
CA PRO A 128 14.51 -8.92 -38.17
C PRO A 128 14.32 -7.93 -39.35
N PRO A 129 14.10 -6.63 -39.07
CA PRO A 129 13.94 -5.63 -40.11
C PRO A 129 15.28 -5.32 -40.80
N ILE A 130 15.23 -5.25 -42.13
CA ILE A 130 16.34 -4.83 -43.00
C ILE A 130 16.55 -3.32 -42.82
N ILE A 131 17.74 -2.91 -42.37
CA ILE A 131 18.18 -1.51 -42.38
C ILE A 131 18.98 -1.31 -43.67
N PRO A 132 18.64 -0.33 -44.53
CA PRO A 132 19.51 0.03 -45.65
C PRO A 132 20.65 0.92 -45.16
N ASP A 133 21.88 0.54 -45.52
CA ASP A 133 23.10 1.32 -45.31
C ASP A 133 23.13 2.53 -46.25
N GLU A 134 23.25 3.74 -45.70
CA GLU A 134 23.78 4.89 -46.45
C GLU A 134 24.85 5.62 -45.62
N ASP A 135 26.09 5.38 -46.03
CA ASP A 135 27.27 6.18 -45.71
C ASP A 135 27.14 7.58 -46.33
N VAL A 136 27.11 8.64 -45.51
CA VAL A 136 27.50 9.98 -45.99
C VAL A 136 28.32 10.70 -44.92
N ALA A 137 29.58 10.94 -45.31
CA ALA A 137 30.61 11.63 -44.58
C ALA A 137 30.20 13.03 -44.11
N ILE A 138 30.48 13.35 -42.85
CA ILE A 138 30.53 14.74 -42.38
C ILE A 138 32.00 15.13 -42.22
N SER A 139 32.43 15.96 -43.16
CA SER A 139 33.69 16.68 -43.20
C SER A 139 33.85 17.61 -41.99
N LEU A 140 35.06 17.63 -41.44
CA LEU A 140 35.60 18.64 -40.54
C LEU A 140 35.37 20.06 -41.08
N TYR A 141 34.91 20.96 -40.22
CA TYR A 141 35.45 22.32 -39.95
C TYR A 141 34.92 22.82 -38.60
#